data_AF-A0A6V7LLU0-F1
#
_entry.id   AF-A0A6V7LLU0-F1
#
_cell.length_a   1.000
_cell.length_b   1.000
_cell.length_c   1.000
_cell.angle_alpha   90.00
_cell.angle_beta   90.00
_cell.angle_gamma   90.00
#
_symmetry.space_group_name_H-M   'P 1'
#
loop_
_entity.id
_entity.type
_entity.pdbx_description
1 polymer ?
#
loop_
_entity_poly.entity_id
_entity_poly.type
_entity_poly.pdbx_seq_one_letter_code
_entity_poly.pdbx_strand_id
1 'polypeptide(L)'
;EIVDLANACQAKMDAATALIDGLSGERVRWTNQLASFKSETERLVGDALILIAFLSYSGPFNQEYRLFLQKHWNDFIQGRRIPFSVDLNIPDILSDVAT
;
A
#
# COMPACT_ATOMS: atom_id res chain seq x y z
N GLU A 1 35.24 32.31 -25.60
CA GLU A 1 34.33 32.88 -24.58
C GLU A 1 32.87 32.48 -24.78
N ILE A 2 32.14 32.99 -25.79
CA ILE A 2 30.72 32.61 -26.01
C ILE A 2 30.54 31.13 -26.37
N VAL A 3 31.45 30.57 -27.18
CA VAL A 3 31.44 29.15 -27.56
C VAL A 3 31.70 28.24 -26.35
N ASP A 4 32.60 28.64 -25.44
CA ASP A 4 32.92 27.87 -24.24
C ASP A 4 31.74 27.86 -23.25
N LEU A 5 31.05 29.01 -23.11
CA LEU A 5 29.82 29.12 -22.32
C LEU A 5 28.69 28.27 -22.92
N ALA A 6 28.55 28.24 -24.25
CA ALA A 6 27.57 27.39 -24.94
C ALA A 6 27.86 25.89 -24.71
N ASN A 7 29.13 25.47 -24.83
CA ASN A 7 29.54 24.09 -24.60
C ASN A 7 29.31 23.65 -23.15
N ALA A 8 29.61 24.51 -22.17
CA ALA A 8 29.36 24.23 -20.76
C ALA A 8 27.86 24.14 -20.44
N CYS A 9 27.03 24.95 -21.11
CA CYS A 9 25.57 24.86 -21.00
C CYS A 9 25.05 23.53 -21.56
N GLN A 10 25.51 23.15 -22.76
CA GLN A 10 25.12 21.89 -23.40
C GLN A 10 25.47 20.68 -22.52
N ALA A 11 26.69 20.62 -21.99
CA ALA A 11 27.12 19.53 -21.11
C ALA A 11 26.23 19.42 -19.84
N LYS A 12 25.77 20.56 -19.29
CA LYS A 12 24.82 20.56 -18.17
C LYS A 12 23.43 20.08 -18.58
N MET A 13 22.94 20.48 -19.74
CA MET A 13 21.65 19.98 -20.27
C MET A 13 21.70 18.48 -20.52
N ASP A 14 22.79 17.97 -21.09
CA ASP A 14 22.94 16.53 -21.37
C ASP A 14 22.95 15.72 -20.06
N ALA A 15 23.67 16.19 -19.04
CA ALA A 15 23.69 15.56 -17.71
C ALA A 15 22.31 15.59 -17.03
N ALA A 16 21.59 16.71 -17.11
CA ALA A 16 20.22 16.80 -16.58
C ALA A 16 19.26 15.85 -17.30
N THR A 17 19.39 15.73 -18.62
CA THR A 17 18.56 14.83 -19.45
C THR A 17 18.82 13.37 -19.09
N ALA A 18 20.09 12.98 -18.96
CA ALA A 18 20.47 11.62 -18.55
C ALA A 18 19.92 11.26 -17.15
N LEU A 19 19.89 12.22 -16.21
CA LEU A 19 19.28 12.00 -14.89
C LEU A 19 17.76 11.83 -14.97
N ILE A 20 17.08 12.66 -15.76
CA ILE A 20 15.62 12.55 -15.97
C ILE A 20 15.27 11.20 -16.59
N ASP A 21 16.04 10.76 -17.59
CA ASP A 21 15.82 9.48 -18.26
C ASP A 21 16.13 8.30 -17.33
N GLY A 22 17.20 8.39 -16.54
CA GLY A 22 17.55 7.39 -15.52
C GLY A 22 16.48 7.24 -14.43
N LEU A 23 15.79 8.34 -14.08
CA LEU A 23 14.71 8.37 -13.08
C LEU A 23 13.32 8.13 -13.67
N SER A 24 13.19 8.03 -15.00
CA SER A 24 11.89 7.89 -15.67
C SER A 24 11.14 6.64 -15.23
N GLY A 25 11.85 5.53 -15.00
CA GLY A 25 11.30 4.28 -14.47
C GLY A 25 10.84 4.41 -13.01
N GLU A 26 11.61 5.11 -12.17
CA GLU A 26 11.22 5.39 -10.79
C GLU A 26 9.97 6.26 -10.71
N ARG A 27 9.86 7.28 -11.57
CA ARG A 27 8.66 8.10 -11.68
C ARG A 27 7.42 7.25 -11.96
N VAL A 28 7.49 6.33 -12.92
CA VAL A 28 6.37 5.43 -13.24
C VAL A 28 6.05 4.53 -12.05
N ARG A 29 7.08 3.93 -11.42
CA ARG A 29 6.91 3.07 -10.25
C ARG A 29 6.22 3.81 -9.09
N TRP A 30 6.70 5.00 -8.72
CA TRP A 30 6.11 5.81 -7.65
C TRP A 30 4.70 6.27 -7.98
N THR A 31 4.42 6.59 -9.24
CA THR A 31 3.05 6.93 -9.68
C THR A 31 2.10 5.76 -9.47
N ASN A 32 2.52 4.54 -9.81
CA ASN A 32 1.72 3.34 -9.58
C ASN A 32 1.56 3.03 -8.09
N GLN A 33 2.62 3.19 -7.30
CA GLN A 33 2.56 2.99 -5.84
C GLN A 33 1.62 4.00 -5.17
N LEU A 34 1.63 5.26 -5.61
CA LEU A 34 0.71 6.28 -5.11
C LEU A 34 -0.75 5.89 -5.33
N ALA A 35 -1.08 5.33 -6.50
CA ALA A 35 -2.42 4.83 -6.78
C ALA A 35 -2.80 3.67 -5.87
N SER A 36 -1.88 2.73 -5.61
CA SER A 36 -2.09 1.63 -4.65
C SER A 36 -2.33 2.16 -3.24
N PHE A 37 -1.47 3.04 -2.75
CA PHE A 37 -1.60 3.62 -1.41
C PHE A 37 -2.88 4.40 -1.21
N LYS A 38 -3.36 5.10 -2.24
CA LYS A 38 -4.67 5.76 -2.18
C LYS A 38 -5.79 4.74 -1.96
N SER A 39 -5.80 3.66 -2.73
CA SER A 39 -6.77 2.57 -2.59
C SER A 39 -6.67 1.84 -1.24
N GLU A 40 -5.45 1.63 -0.73
CA GLU A 40 -5.22 1.04 0.59
C GLU A 40 -5.71 1.96 1.71
N THR A 41 -5.43 3.27 1.61
CA THR A 41 -5.87 4.27 2.60
C THR A 41 -7.40 4.31 2.71
N GLU A 42 -8.11 4.18 1.59
CA GLU A 42 -9.58 4.14 1.57
C GLU A 42 -10.16 2.94 2.34
N ARG A 43 -9.45 1.80 2.36
CA ARG A 43 -9.88 0.54 3.03
C ARG A 43 -9.28 0.34 4.41
N LEU A 44 -8.22 1.08 4.75
CA LEU A 44 -7.42 0.91 5.97
C LEU A 44 -8.25 0.88 7.26
N VAL A 45 -9.27 1.73 7.36
CA VAL A 45 -10.12 1.80 8.56
C VAL A 45 -10.91 0.50 8.76
N GLY A 46 -11.49 -0.05 7.69
CA GLY A 46 -12.22 -1.32 7.75
C GLY A 46 -11.29 -2.49 8.07
N ASP A 47 -10.11 -2.50 7.44
CA ASP A 47 -9.09 -3.54 7.66
C ASP A 47 -8.61 -3.53 9.11
N ALA A 48 -8.25 -2.36 9.65
CA ALA A 48 -7.84 -2.21 11.04
C ALA A 48 -8.92 -2.67 12.04
N LEU A 49 -10.20 -2.38 11.76
CA LEU A 49 -11.31 -2.80 12.61
C LEU A 49 -11.41 -4.33 12.70
N ILE A 50 -11.29 -5.04 11.56
CA ILE A 50 -11.34 -6.51 11.51
C ILE A 50 -10.14 -7.10 12.26
N LEU A 51 -8.94 -6.55 12.03
CA LEU A 51 -7.71 -7.02 12.66
C LEU A 51 -7.76 -6.87 14.19
N ILE A 52 -8.22 -5.71 14.68
CA ILE A 52 -8.37 -5.45 16.11
C ILE A 52 -9.43 -6.36 16.73
N ALA A 53 -10.57 -6.58 16.04
CA ALA A 53 -11.59 -7.49 16.51
C ALA A 53 -11.05 -8.93 16.65
N PHE A 54 -10.27 -9.38 15.67
CA PHE A 54 -9.59 -10.68 15.75
C PHE A 54 -8.64 -10.76 16.94
N LEU A 55 -7.73 -9.79 17.10
CA LEU A 55 -6.76 -9.77 18.20
C LEU A 55 -7.42 -9.70 19.58
N SER A 56 -8.51 -8.96 19.70
CA SER A 56 -9.16 -8.70 20.99
C SER A 56 -10.11 -9.83 21.42
N TYR A 57 -10.80 -10.48 20.48
CA TYR A 57 -11.90 -11.39 20.78
C TYR A 57 -11.69 -12.83 20.33
N SER A 58 -10.83 -13.12 19.37
CA SER A 58 -10.69 -14.48 18.82
C SER A 58 -9.81 -15.42 19.65
N GLY A 59 -9.01 -14.89 20.58
CA GLY A 59 -8.01 -15.64 21.35
C GLY A 59 -8.48 -16.93 22.05
N PRO A 60 -9.61 -16.94 22.80
CA PRO A 60 -10.04 -18.10 23.57
C PRO A 60 -10.78 -19.16 22.73
N PHE A 61 -11.02 -18.91 21.44
CA PHE A 61 -11.91 -19.72 20.62
C PHE A 61 -11.18 -20.66 19.66
N ASN A 62 -11.83 -21.78 19.31
CA ASN A 62 -11.33 -22.73 18.32
C ASN A 62 -11.46 -22.19 16.88
N GLN A 63 -10.88 -22.90 15.92
CA GLN A 63 -10.86 -22.44 14.52
C GLN A 63 -12.26 -22.20 13.94
N GLU A 64 -13.20 -23.10 14.19
CA GLU A 64 -14.56 -23.00 13.66
C GLU A 64 -15.26 -21.72 14.15
N TYR A 65 -15.17 -21.42 15.45
CA TYR A 65 -15.79 -20.25 16.02
C TYR A 65 -15.10 -18.95 15.61
N ARG A 66 -13.76 -18.96 15.42
CA ARG A 66 -13.03 -17.81 14.88
C ARG A 66 -13.48 -17.46 13.46
N LEU A 67 -13.71 -18.46 12.61
CA LEU A 67 -14.24 -18.25 11.26
C LEU A 67 -15.67 -17.69 11.29
N PHE A 68 -16.50 -18.17 12.22
CA PHE A 68 -17.83 -17.62 12.43
C PHE A 68 -17.79 -16.14 12.83
N LEU A 69 -16.97 -15.77 13.81
CA LEU A 69 -16.80 -14.38 14.25
C LEU A 69 -16.30 -13.48 13.11
N GLN A 70 -15.28 -13.93 12.36
CA GLN A 70 -14.74 -13.18 11.24
C GLN A 70 -15.79 -12.91 10.17
N LYS A 71 -16.58 -13.93 9.79
CA LYS A 71 -17.69 -13.75 8.86
C LYS A 71 -18.72 -12.74 9.38
N HIS A 72 -19.07 -12.84 10.67
CA HIS A 72 -20.02 -11.93 11.29
C HIS A 72 -19.55 -10.47 11.24
N TRP A 73 -18.26 -10.21 11.51
CA TRP A 73 -17.70 -8.86 11.41
C TRP A 73 -17.65 -8.34 9.98
N ASN A 74 -17.30 -9.20 9.00
CA ASN A 74 -17.32 -8.82 7.59
C ASN A 74 -18.73 -8.40 7.14
N ASP A 75 -19.75 -9.20 7.46
CA ASP A 75 -21.15 -8.90 7.15
C ASP A 75 -21.60 -7.58 7.82
N PHE A 76 -21.19 -7.35 9.07
CA PHE A 76 -21.49 -6.15 9.84
C PHE A 76 -20.89 -4.87 9.25
N ILE A 77 -19.65 -4.93 8.77
CA ILE A 77 -18.90 -3.82 8.15
C ILE A 77 -19.45 -3.55 6.75
N GLN A 78 -19.70 -4.61 5.98
CA GLN A 78 -20.33 -4.52 4.65
C GLN A 78 -21.71 -3.87 4.73
N GLY A 79 -22.55 -4.26 5.70
CA GLY A 79 -23.86 -3.66 5.94
C GLY A 79 -23.80 -2.16 6.26
N ARG A 80 -22.69 -1.67 6.81
CA ARG A 80 -22.44 -0.25 7.07
C ARG A 80 -21.77 0.50 5.93
N ARG A 81 -21.46 -0.19 4.82
CA ARG A 81 -20.74 0.36 3.67
C ARG A 81 -19.38 0.97 4.05
N ILE A 82 -18.73 0.40 5.07
CA ILE A 82 -17.37 0.76 5.42
C ILE A 82 -16.45 0.02 4.44
N PRO A 83 -15.58 0.71 3.68
CA PRO A 83 -14.66 0.05 2.77
C PRO A 83 -13.67 -0.81 3.55
N PHE A 84 -13.44 -2.03 3.06
CA PHE A 84 -12.46 -2.97 3.59
C PHE A 84 -12.00 -3.91 2.47
N SER A 85 -10.91 -4.61 2.69
CA SER A 85 -10.35 -5.60 1.80
C SER A 85 -11.11 -6.94 1.96
N VAL A 86 -11.67 -7.47 0.87
CA VAL A 86 -12.56 -8.65 0.91
C VAL A 86 -11.82 -9.92 1.36
N ASP A 87 -10.54 -10.05 0.99
CA ASP A 87 -9.71 -11.22 1.26
C ASP A 87 -8.54 -10.87 2.20
N LEU A 88 -8.85 -10.40 3.41
CA LEU A 88 -7.85 -10.14 4.45
C LEU A 88 -7.30 -11.46 5.01
N ASN A 89 -6.08 -11.82 4.60
CA ASN A 89 -5.32 -12.85 5.29
C ASN A 89 -4.73 -12.28 6.59
N ILE A 90 -5.45 -12.44 7.70
CA ILE A 90 -5.14 -11.82 8.99
C ILE A 90 -3.70 -12.15 9.48
N PRO A 91 -3.24 -13.42 9.50
CA PRO A 91 -1.86 -13.75 9.84
C PRO A 91 -0.81 -12.99 9.01
N ASP A 92 -0.98 -12.94 7.68
CA ASP A 92 0.00 -12.33 6.78
C ASP A 92 0.10 -10.81 6.98
N ILE A 93 -0.97 -10.16 7.42
CA ILE A 93 -1.00 -8.71 7.64
C ILE A 93 -0.41 -8.35 9.00
N LEU A 94 -0.58 -9.22 10.00
CA LEU A 94 -0.10 -8.98 11.36
C LEU A 94 1.31 -9.49 11.62
N SER A 95 1.90 -10.21 10.67
CA SER A 95 3.25 -10.74 10.76
C SER A 95 4.08 -10.37 9.55
N ASP A 96 5.37 -10.16 9.77
CA ASP A 96 6.33 -9.99 8.68
C ASP A 96 6.90 -11.36 8.31
N VAL A 97 7.27 -11.53 7.03
CA VAL A 97 8.02 -12.70 6.60
C VAL A 97 9.43 -12.55 7.17
N ALA A 98 9.84 -13.50 8.01
CA ALA A 98 11.18 -13.47 8.61
C ALA A 98 12.25 -13.35 7.51
N THR A 99 13.08 -12.30 7.61
CA THR A 99 14.22 -12.04 6.71
C THR A 99 15.40 -12.94 7.04
#